data_AF-A0A0E3NQH7-F1
#
_entry.id   AF-A0A0E3NQH7-F1
#
_cell.length_a   1.000
_cell.length_b   1.000
_cell.length_c   1.000
_cell.angle_alpha   90.00
_cell.angle_beta   90.00
_cell.angle_gamma   90.00
#
_symmetry.space_group_name_H-M   'P 1'
#
loop_
_entity.id
_entity.type
_entity.pdbx_description
1 polymer ?
#
loop_
_entity_poly.entity_id
_entity_poly.type
_entity_poly.pdbx_seq_one_letter_code
_entity_poly.pdbx_strand_id
1 'polypeptide(L)'
;MTSEEYIKITNKDGQIKLLPVPKSDEISKVKYLLRSIDAFMLSIIHKKHRDGLISKEDYTKILHHNFCYIDSIFTRIRIFSLLREDIYYIVRDVIKDNEENEGFMIPNSNSLRLVSLYKEYLDNIYNIMENISRFNLFFFNKNMAHSFSDQCKKIIDGKYDIPPEYIKIIENEMDWYRDVHLIRSNMNHFLIGDYEIKKTDNGEWIFKYENVNLSSRMSHTEISYIERNILNDVEEFYMFLFQFLKKIFLVYLKQTGPKSKGHFLKYTEDGICIHELSFYEYISGEKGEIIEKFD
;
A
#
# COMPACT_ATOMS: atom_id res chain seq x y z
N MET A 1 2.42 14.66 -30.64
CA MET A 1 1.20 15.07 -29.91
C MET A 1 0.57 13.80 -29.35
N THR A 2 0.83 13.48 -28.09
CA THR A 2 0.16 12.39 -27.37
C THR A 2 -1.12 12.96 -26.76
N SER A 3 -2.29 12.53 -27.22
CA SER A 3 -3.56 12.87 -26.56
C SER A 3 -3.54 12.26 -25.16
N GLU A 4 -3.49 13.10 -24.13
CA GLU A 4 -3.70 12.65 -22.77
C GLU A 4 -5.17 12.26 -22.62
N GLU A 5 -5.42 10.99 -22.31
CA GLU A 5 -6.77 10.51 -22.00
C GLU A 5 -7.08 10.83 -20.53
N TYR A 6 -8.27 11.38 -20.29
CA TYR A 6 -8.74 11.78 -18.97
C TYR A 6 -10.02 11.04 -18.64
N ILE A 7 -10.18 10.65 -17.37
CA ILE A 7 -11.43 10.11 -16.83
C ILE A 7 -12.03 11.19 -15.91
N LYS A 8 -13.27 11.59 -16.19
CA LYS A 8 -14.01 12.54 -15.35
C LYS A 8 -14.60 11.79 -14.15
N ILE A 9 -14.28 12.23 -12.94
CA ILE A 9 -14.79 11.65 -11.69
C ILE A 9 -15.16 12.76 -10.72
N THR A 10 -16.18 12.54 -9.90
CA THR A 10 -16.68 13.56 -8.96
C THR A 10 -16.49 13.08 -7.53
N ASN A 11 -15.83 13.90 -6.71
CA ASN A 11 -15.53 13.57 -5.32
C ASN A 11 -16.78 13.70 -4.43
N LYS A 12 -16.64 13.34 -3.15
CA LYS A 12 -17.73 13.41 -2.16
C LYS A 12 -18.33 14.82 -1.97
N ASP A 13 -17.61 15.87 -2.37
CA ASP A 13 -18.04 17.28 -2.27
C ASP A 13 -18.67 17.80 -3.57
N GLY A 14 -18.90 16.95 -4.58
CA GLY A 14 -19.49 17.35 -5.86
C GLY A 14 -18.52 18.07 -6.81
N GLN A 15 -17.21 18.02 -6.54
CA GLN A 15 -16.20 18.63 -7.42
C GLN A 15 -15.77 17.66 -8.52
N ILE A 16 -15.86 18.11 -9.77
CA ILE A 16 -15.38 17.38 -10.94
C ILE A 16 -13.85 17.39 -10.98
N LYS A 17 -13.26 16.20 -10.89
CA LYS A 17 -11.83 15.93 -11.03
C LYS A 17 -11.57 15.23 -12.36
N LEU A 18 -10.76 15.84 -13.21
CA LEU A 18 -10.18 15.18 -14.37
C LEU A 18 -9.00 14.35 -13.89
N LEU A 19 -9.12 13.03 -13.93
CA LEU A 19 -8.00 12.17 -13.65
C LEU A 19 -7.20 11.89 -14.92
N PRO A 20 -5.91 12.27 -14.97
CA PRO A 20 -5.04 11.78 -16.00
C PRO A 20 -4.87 10.27 -15.83
N VAL A 21 -4.83 9.52 -16.93
CA VAL A 21 -4.27 8.16 -16.91
C VAL A 21 -2.85 8.27 -16.34
N PRO A 22 -2.54 7.61 -15.21
CA PRO A 22 -1.26 7.77 -14.52
C PRO A 22 -0.10 7.39 -15.44
N LYS A 23 0.96 8.22 -15.45
CA LYS A 23 2.24 7.88 -16.07
C LYS A 23 3.10 7.11 -15.06
N SER A 24 3.86 6.12 -15.54
CA SER A 24 4.64 5.13 -14.79
C SER A 24 5.73 5.65 -13.82
N ASP A 25 5.86 6.97 -13.64
CA ASP A 25 7.03 7.62 -13.03
C ASP A 25 6.97 7.70 -11.49
N GLU A 26 5.79 7.60 -10.87
CA GLU A 26 5.65 7.52 -9.40
C GLU A 26 6.07 6.15 -8.84
N ILE A 27 5.84 5.08 -9.60
CA ILE A 27 6.26 3.71 -9.28
C ILE A 27 7.79 3.64 -9.19
N SER A 28 8.49 4.36 -10.07
CA SER A 28 9.96 4.45 -10.07
C SER A 28 10.52 5.10 -8.80
N LYS A 29 9.85 6.13 -8.26
CA LYS A 29 10.26 6.82 -7.02
C LYS A 29 10.06 5.95 -5.78
N VAL A 30 8.97 5.18 -5.73
CA VAL A 30 8.69 4.29 -4.61
C VAL A 30 9.53 3.01 -4.69
N LYS A 31 9.78 2.49 -5.89
CA LYS A 31 10.77 1.43 -6.14
C LYS A 31 12.15 1.83 -5.64
N TYR A 32 12.57 3.07 -5.90
CA TYR A 32 13.84 3.58 -5.43
C TYR A 32 13.86 3.58 -3.89
N LEU A 33 12.87 4.20 -3.25
CA LEU A 33 12.73 4.28 -1.79
C LEU A 33 12.73 2.91 -1.09
N LEU A 34 11.99 1.93 -1.62
CA LEU A 34 11.89 0.59 -1.04
C LEU A 34 13.22 -0.18 -1.14
N ARG A 35 13.93 -0.05 -2.27
CA ARG A 35 15.28 -0.61 -2.43
C ARG A 35 16.30 0.05 -1.52
N SER A 36 16.15 1.36 -1.23
CA SER A 36 16.98 2.06 -0.24
C SER A 36 16.78 1.48 1.15
N ILE A 37 15.54 1.14 1.50
CA ILE A 37 15.20 0.59 2.81
C ILE A 37 15.68 -0.85 2.93
N ASP A 38 15.59 -1.66 1.88
CA ASP A 38 16.17 -3.01 1.83
C ASP A 38 17.67 -3.01 2.13
N ALA A 39 18.42 -2.29 1.29
CA ALA A 39 19.85 -2.02 1.45
C ALA A 39 20.20 -1.58 2.89
N PHE A 40 19.45 -0.61 3.37
CA PHE A 40 19.68 -0.03 4.67
C PHE A 40 19.38 -0.99 5.83
N MET A 41 18.32 -1.80 5.72
CA MET A 41 17.98 -2.83 6.69
C MET A 41 19.04 -3.92 6.76
N LEU A 42 19.52 -4.39 5.61
CA LEU A 42 20.64 -5.33 5.52
C LEU A 42 21.87 -4.79 6.26
N SER A 43 22.14 -3.49 6.16
CA SER A 43 23.27 -2.86 6.83
C SER A 43 23.16 -2.83 8.36
N ILE A 44 21.96 -2.60 8.90
CA ILE A 44 21.71 -2.61 10.35
C ILE A 44 21.85 -4.02 10.90
N ILE A 45 21.30 -5.00 10.19
CA ILE A 45 21.36 -6.41 10.55
C ILE A 45 22.83 -6.87 10.54
N HIS A 46 23.58 -6.49 9.50
CA HIS A 46 25.00 -6.78 9.37
C HIS A 46 25.84 -6.14 10.48
N LYS A 47 25.56 -4.87 10.80
CA LYS A 47 26.21 -4.17 11.91
C LYS A 47 25.91 -4.83 13.25
N LYS A 48 24.64 -5.11 13.55
CA LYS A 48 24.26 -5.76 14.82
C LYS A 48 24.89 -7.16 14.98
N HIS A 49 25.02 -7.93 13.89
CA HIS A 49 25.75 -9.20 13.92
C HIS A 49 27.25 -9.00 14.15
N ARG A 50 27.87 -8.03 13.47
CA ARG A 50 29.29 -7.68 13.67
C ARG A 50 29.58 -7.26 15.12
N ASP A 51 28.66 -6.50 15.71
CA ASP A 51 28.74 -6.01 17.08
C ASP A 51 28.40 -7.10 18.13
N GLY A 52 28.12 -8.35 17.69
CA GLY A 52 27.79 -9.48 18.58
C GLY A 52 26.41 -9.40 19.23
N LEU A 53 25.55 -8.47 18.79
CA LEU A 53 24.21 -8.26 19.34
C LEU A 53 23.18 -9.27 18.82
N ILE A 54 23.50 -10.00 17.76
CA ILE A 54 22.65 -11.01 17.14
C ILE A 54 23.51 -12.25 16.88
N SER A 55 23.02 -13.43 17.24
CA SER A 55 23.71 -14.70 16.96
C SER A 55 23.83 -14.93 15.45
N LYS A 56 24.79 -15.75 15.01
CA LYS A 56 24.93 -16.11 13.59
C LYS A 56 23.67 -16.79 13.04
N GLU A 57 23.01 -17.59 13.86
CA GLU A 57 21.80 -18.33 13.50
C GLU A 57 20.57 -17.42 13.39
N ASP A 58 20.45 -16.44 14.30
CA ASP A 58 19.43 -15.40 14.21
C ASP A 58 19.70 -14.46 13.05
N TYR A 59 20.97 -14.11 12.78
CA TYR A 59 21.38 -13.27 11.66
C TYR A 59 20.92 -13.83 10.31
N THR A 60 21.16 -15.12 10.05
CA THR A 60 20.71 -15.77 8.80
C THR A 60 19.19 -15.81 8.69
N LYS A 61 18.48 -16.12 9.79
CA LYS A 61 17.00 -16.11 9.81
C LYS A 61 16.45 -14.70 9.56
N ILE A 62 17.04 -13.69 10.19
CA ILE A 62 16.65 -12.29 10.10
C ILE A 62 16.89 -11.74 8.69
N LEU A 63 18.04 -12.03 8.07
CA LEU A 63 18.33 -11.64 6.70
C LEU A 63 17.30 -12.21 5.72
N HIS A 64 17.05 -13.53 5.81
CA HIS A 64 16.10 -14.19 4.93
C HIS A 64 14.69 -13.64 5.08
N HIS A 65 14.20 -13.49 6.32
CA HIS A 65 12.85 -12.98 6.56
C HIS A 65 12.70 -11.51 6.15
N ASN A 66 13.67 -10.65 6.44
CA ASN A 66 13.60 -9.24 6.04
C ASN A 66 13.58 -9.09 4.52
N PHE A 67 14.44 -9.83 3.81
CA PHE A 67 14.45 -9.84 2.35
C PHE A 67 13.08 -10.27 1.79
N CYS A 68 12.50 -11.35 2.31
CA CYS A 68 11.18 -11.81 1.88
C CYS A 68 10.05 -10.80 2.17
N TYR A 69 10.05 -10.12 3.32
CA TYR A 69 9.01 -9.14 3.65
C TYR A 69 9.14 -7.87 2.82
N ILE A 70 10.35 -7.36 2.59
CA ILE A 70 10.57 -6.15 1.80
C ILE A 70 10.26 -6.42 0.33
N ASP A 71 10.73 -7.54 -0.23
CA ASP A 71 10.39 -7.95 -1.59
C ASP A 71 8.87 -8.19 -1.75
N SER A 72 8.22 -8.75 -0.71
CA SER A 72 6.76 -8.88 -0.69
C SER A 72 6.05 -7.52 -0.68
N ILE A 73 6.49 -6.55 0.13
CA ILE A 73 5.95 -5.18 0.11
C ILE A 73 6.14 -4.55 -1.27
N PHE A 74 7.33 -4.70 -1.86
CA PHE A 74 7.64 -4.16 -3.18
C PHE A 74 6.74 -4.74 -4.28
N THR A 75 6.64 -6.07 -4.33
CA THR A 75 5.81 -6.78 -5.28
C THR A 75 4.34 -6.38 -5.13
N ARG A 76 3.87 -6.26 -3.89
CA ARG A 76 2.50 -5.84 -3.60
C ARG A 76 2.22 -4.41 -4.03
N ILE A 77 3.12 -3.46 -3.74
CA ILE A 77 2.97 -2.06 -4.20
C ILE A 77 2.93 -2.00 -5.73
N ARG A 78 3.73 -2.81 -6.44
CA ARG A 78 3.66 -2.89 -7.90
C ARG A 78 2.32 -3.43 -8.37
N ILE A 79 1.85 -4.52 -7.78
CA ILE A 79 0.53 -5.10 -8.11
C ILE A 79 -0.57 -4.08 -7.80
N PHE A 80 -0.49 -3.37 -6.69
CA PHE A 80 -1.43 -2.32 -6.30
C PHE A 80 -1.55 -1.21 -7.35
N SER A 81 -0.41 -0.72 -7.86
CA SER A 81 -0.41 0.25 -8.96
C SER A 81 -1.02 -0.32 -10.26
N LEU A 82 -0.71 -1.58 -10.60
CA LEU A 82 -1.28 -2.23 -11.79
C LEU A 82 -2.79 -2.44 -11.64
N LEU A 83 -3.27 -2.85 -10.46
CA LEU A 83 -4.70 -3.02 -10.18
C LEU A 83 -5.46 -1.70 -10.34
N ARG A 84 -4.87 -0.58 -9.92
CA ARG A 84 -5.45 0.75 -10.16
C ARG A 84 -5.59 1.03 -11.66
N GLU A 85 -4.55 0.77 -12.45
CA GLU A 85 -4.59 0.94 -13.90
C GLU A 85 -5.63 0.02 -14.56
N ASP A 86 -5.67 -1.25 -14.18
CA ASP A 86 -6.63 -2.24 -14.67
C ASP A 86 -8.08 -1.86 -14.35
N ILE A 87 -8.33 -1.30 -13.16
CA ILE A 87 -9.65 -0.75 -12.78
C ILE A 87 -10.05 0.38 -13.74
N TYR A 88 -9.12 1.26 -14.10
CA TYR A 88 -9.41 2.33 -15.06
C TYR A 88 -9.69 1.83 -16.46
N TYR A 89 -9.00 0.79 -16.92
CA TYR A 89 -9.27 0.19 -18.21
C TYR A 89 -10.64 -0.48 -18.23
N ILE A 90 -10.95 -1.33 -17.24
CA ILE A 90 -12.22 -2.06 -17.23
C ILE A 90 -13.43 -1.13 -17.09
N VAL A 91 -13.28 0.00 -16.39
CA VAL A 91 -14.33 1.02 -16.26
C VAL A 91 -14.81 1.54 -17.62
N ARG A 92 -13.91 1.68 -18.59
CA ARG A 92 -14.27 2.11 -19.96
C ARG A 92 -15.15 1.06 -20.65
N ASP A 93 -14.79 -0.21 -20.50
CA ASP A 93 -15.55 -1.32 -21.07
C ASP A 93 -16.94 -1.43 -20.40
N VAL A 94 -17.00 -1.23 -19.08
CA VAL A 94 -18.27 -1.22 -18.33
C VAL A 94 -19.19 -0.07 -18.79
N ILE A 95 -18.64 1.13 -19.01
CA ILE A 95 -19.42 2.27 -19.53
C ILE A 95 -19.98 1.92 -20.90
N LYS A 96 -19.12 1.41 -21.80
CA LYS A 96 -19.52 1.04 -23.15
C LYS A 96 -20.64 0.00 -23.14
N ASP A 97 -20.51 -1.06 -22.33
CA ASP A 97 -21.55 -2.08 -22.21
C ASP A 97 -22.88 -1.49 -21.71
N ASN A 98 -22.85 -0.54 -20.77
CA ASN A 98 -24.07 0.09 -20.26
C ASN A 98 -24.73 1.04 -21.28
N GLU A 99 -23.93 1.74 -22.09
CA GLU A 99 -24.44 2.59 -23.17
C GLU A 99 -25.07 1.76 -24.30
N GLU A 100 -24.50 0.59 -24.61
CA GLU A 100 -25.04 -0.35 -25.61
C GLU A 100 -26.35 -1.05 -25.18
N ASN A 101 -26.58 -1.18 -23.86
CA ASN A 101 -27.76 -1.85 -23.28
C ASN A 101 -28.84 -0.87 -22.79
N GLU A 102 -28.85 0.38 -23.25
CA GLU A 102 -29.82 1.43 -22.89
C GLU A 102 -30.02 1.62 -21.36
N GLY A 103 -29.00 1.35 -20.55
CA GLY A 103 -29.07 1.49 -19.09
C GLY A 103 -29.85 0.37 -18.36
N PHE A 104 -30.26 -0.71 -19.05
CA PHE A 104 -30.71 -1.91 -18.34
C PHE A 104 -29.51 -2.59 -17.68
N MET A 105 -29.49 -2.62 -16.34
CA MET A 105 -28.48 -3.36 -15.56
C MET A 105 -28.63 -4.86 -15.78
N ILE A 106 -28.00 -5.38 -16.82
CA ILE A 106 -27.74 -6.81 -16.96
C ILE A 106 -26.36 -7.04 -16.35
N PRO A 107 -26.23 -7.92 -15.35
CA PRO A 107 -24.92 -8.33 -14.84
C PRO A 107 -24.07 -8.83 -16.01
N ASN A 108 -23.06 -8.05 -16.38
CA ASN A 108 -22.16 -8.36 -17.49
C ASN A 108 -20.77 -8.72 -16.96
N SER A 109 -19.99 -9.41 -17.79
CA SER A 109 -18.66 -9.91 -17.41
C SER A 109 -17.71 -8.79 -16.98
N ASN A 110 -17.83 -7.60 -17.57
CA ASN A 110 -16.96 -6.47 -17.27
C ASN A 110 -17.26 -5.86 -15.90
N SER A 111 -18.54 -5.77 -15.52
CA SER A 111 -18.96 -5.27 -14.21
C SER A 111 -18.55 -6.24 -13.09
N LEU A 112 -18.69 -7.55 -13.31
CA LEU A 112 -18.17 -8.58 -12.40
C LEU A 112 -16.64 -8.51 -12.27
N ARG A 113 -15.94 -8.27 -13.38
CA ARG A 113 -14.49 -8.09 -13.39
C ARG A 113 -14.06 -6.83 -12.63
N LEU A 114 -14.79 -5.73 -12.76
CA LEU A 114 -14.55 -4.50 -11.98
C LEU A 114 -14.64 -4.77 -10.48
N VAL A 115 -15.70 -5.43 -10.01
CA VAL A 115 -15.86 -5.77 -8.58
C VAL A 115 -14.74 -6.70 -8.10
N SER A 116 -14.34 -7.67 -8.94
CA SER A 116 -13.23 -8.59 -8.61
C SER A 116 -11.89 -7.86 -8.49
N LEU A 117 -11.59 -6.93 -9.41
CA LEU A 117 -10.38 -6.10 -9.35
C LEU A 117 -10.39 -5.18 -8.15
N TYR A 118 -11.53 -4.57 -7.81
CA TYR A 118 -11.66 -3.73 -6.62
C TYR A 118 -11.46 -4.54 -5.33
N LYS A 119 -11.97 -5.77 -5.26
CA LYS A 119 -11.69 -6.67 -4.13
C LYS A 119 -10.19 -6.94 -3.97
N GLU A 120 -9.53 -7.35 -5.06
CA GLU A 120 -8.10 -7.64 -5.05
C GLU A 120 -7.28 -6.38 -4.68
N TYR A 121 -7.71 -5.21 -5.15
CA TYR A 121 -7.10 -3.92 -4.80
C TYR A 121 -7.13 -3.66 -3.28
N LEU A 122 -8.27 -3.88 -2.61
CA LEU A 122 -8.40 -3.75 -1.16
C LEU A 122 -7.62 -4.83 -0.39
N ASP A 123 -7.65 -6.08 -0.87
CA ASP A 123 -6.86 -7.19 -0.30
C ASP A 123 -5.36 -6.88 -0.40
N ASN A 124 -4.91 -6.24 -1.47
CA ASN A 124 -3.52 -5.86 -1.65
C ASN A 124 -3.08 -4.81 -0.61
N ILE A 125 -3.87 -3.76 -0.41
CA ILE A 125 -3.64 -2.78 0.66
C ILE A 125 -3.53 -3.49 2.00
N TYR A 126 -4.51 -4.32 2.36
CA TYR A 126 -4.50 -5.04 3.63
C TYR A 126 -3.21 -5.85 3.83
N ASN A 127 -2.79 -6.58 2.80
CA ASN A 127 -1.58 -7.40 2.85
C ASN A 127 -0.29 -6.56 2.97
N ILE A 128 -0.24 -5.37 2.36
CA ILE A 128 0.88 -4.44 2.56
C ILE A 128 0.95 -4.04 4.04
N MET A 129 -0.17 -3.72 4.66
CA MET A 129 -0.23 -3.34 6.07
C MET A 129 0.14 -4.49 7.00
N GLU A 130 -0.26 -5.73 6.69
CA GLU A 130 0.20 -6.93 7.42
C GLU A 130 1.70 -7.18 7.28
N ASN A 131 2.31 -6.87 6.14
CA ASN A 131 3.76 -6.92 6.03
C ASN A 131 4.44 -5.83 6.87
N ILE A 132 3.83 -4.64 6.96
CA ILE A 132 4.32 -3.55 7.83
C ILE A 132 4.23 -3.95 9.30
N SER A 133 3.18 -4.68 9.71
CA SER A 133 3.09 -5.19 11.09
C SER A 133 4.21 -6.18 11.40
N ARG A 134 4.56 -7.05 10.45
CA ARG A 134 5.71 -7.97 10.56
C ARG A 134 7.01 -7.21 10.64
N PHE A 135 7.14 -6.14 9.86
CA PHE A 135 8.30 -5.27 9.92
C PHE A 135 8.43 -4.57 11.28
N ASN A 136 7.34 -4.06 11.86
CA ASN A 136 7.33 -3.43 13.17
C ASN A 136 7.77 -4.38 14.29
N LEU A 137 7.38 -5.66 14.23
CA LEU A 137 7.84 -6.68 15.19
C LEU A 137 9.36 -6.80 15.20
N PHE A 138 9.97 -6.73 14.02
CA PHE A 138 11.41 -6.80 13.87
C PHE A 138 12.08 -5.49 14.30
N PHE A 139 11.54 -4.38 13.84
CA PHE A 139 12.21 -3.09 13.88
C PHE A 139 12.04 -2.36 15.23
N PHE A 140 10.84 -2.42 15.80
CA PHE A 140 10.54 -1.75 17.07
C PHE A 140 10.55 -2.72 18.24
N ASN A 141 9.64 -3.69 18.23
CA ASN A 141 9.41 -4.53 19.41
C ASN A 141 8.79 -5.88 19.02
N LYS A 142 9.53 -6.96 19.30
CA LYS A 142 9.11 -8.35 19.02
C LYS A 142 7.85 -8.80 19.73
N ASN A 143 7.44 -8.11 20.80
CA ASN A 143 6.25 -8.40 21.59
C ASN A 143 5.01 -7.63 21.11
N MET A 144 5.10 -6.89 20.01
CA MET A 144 3.92 -6.26 19.41
C MET A 144 2.91 -7.32 18.94
N ALA A 145 1.68 -6.89 18.73
CA ALA A 145 0.65 -7.73 18.12
C ALA A 145 1.04 -8.11 16.70
N HIS A 146 0.54 -9.26 16.22
CA HIS A 146 0.86 -9.74 14.89
C HIS A 146 0.03 -9.06 13.78
N SER A 147 -1.21 -8.67 14.02
CA SER A 147 -1.99 -7.97 12.99
C SER A 147 -1.69 -6.47 13.01
N PHE A 148 -1.74 -5.80 11.86
CA PHE A 148 -1.53 -4.36 11.82
C PHE A 148 -2.64 -3.61 12.58
N SER A 149 -3.90 -4.04 12.43
CA SER A 149 -5.05 -3.48 13.15
C SER A 149 -4.88 -3.54 14.67
N ASP A 150 -4.38 -4.64 15.23
CA ASP A 150 -4.15 -4.75 16.67
C ASP A 150 -2.93 -3.96 17.12
N GLN A 151 -1.92 -3.81 16.26
CA GLN A 151 -0.82 -2.87 16.52
C GLN A 151 -1.37 -1.46 16.64
N CYS A 152 -2.19 -0.98 15.69
CA CYS A 152 -2.78 0.36 15.75
C CYS A 152 -3.53 0.61 17.06
N LYS A 153 -4.43 -0.30 17.47
CA LYS A 153 -5.18 -0.19 18.72
C LYS A 153 -4.25 -0.05 19.93
N LYS A 154 -3.28 -0.95 20.05
CA LYS A 154 -2.35 -0.96 21.18
C LYS A 154 -1.38 0.23 21.19
N ILE A 155 -1.04 0.78 20.02
CA ILE A 155 -0.27 2.03 19.90
C ILE A 155 -1.08 3.20 20.47
N ILE A 156 -2.35 3.32 20.08
CA ILE A 156 -3.27 4.35 20.59
C ILE A 156 -3.48 4.19 22.11
N ASP A 157 -3.54 2.95 22.61
CA ASP A 157 -3.63 2.65 24.04
C ASP A 157 -2.32 2.90 24.83
N GLY A 158 -1.26 3.39 24.16
CA GLY A 158 0.04 3.67 24.77
C GLY A 158 0.79 2.41 25.25
N LYS A 159 0.53 1.24 24.66
CA LYS A 159 1.08 -0.04 25.12
C LYS A 159 2.48 -0.36 24.58
N TYR A 160 3.00 0.42 23.64
CA TYR A 160 4.32 0.21 23.09
C TYR A 160 5.20 1.44 23.23
N ASP A 161 6.45 1.20 23.62
CA ASP A 161 7.53 2.18 23.58
C ASP A 161 8.13 2.20 22.18
N ILE A 162 7.59 3.06 21.31
CA ILE A 162 8.02 3.24 19.92
C ILE A 162 8.13 4.74 19.61
N PRO A 163 8.76 5.14 18.49
CA PRO A 163 9.04 6.55 18.22
C PRO A 163 7.77 7.42 18.21
N PRO A 164 7.77 8.59 18.86
CA PRO A 164 6.60 9.48 18.90
C PRO A 164 6.10 9.90 17.52
N GLU A 165 6.99 9.99 16.53
CA GLU A 165 6.60 10.26 15.14
C GLU A 165 5.77 9.11 14.54
N TYR A 166 6.09 7.85 14.86
CA TYR A 166 5.28 6.71 14.43
C TYR A 166 3.90 6.74 15.08
N ILE A 167 3.85 6.99 16.39
CA ILE A 167 2.61 7.08 17.16
C ILE A 167 1.68 8.11 16.54
N LYS A 168 2.19 9.31 16.23
CA LYS A 168 1.40 10.38 15.59
C LYS A 168 0.83 10.00 14.23
N ILE A 169 1.56 9.23 13.42
CA ILE A 169 1.04 8.75 12.13
C ILE A 169 -0.15 7.81 12.39
N ILE A 170 -0.01 6.89 13.35
CA ILE A 170 -1.05 5.91 13.68
C ILE A 170 -2.29 6.56 14.31
N GLU A 171 -2.12 7.58 15.15
CA GLU A 171 -3.21 8.27 15.81
C GLU A 171 -4.01 9.16 14.85
N ASN A 172 -3.34 9.82 13.91
CA ASN A 172 -3.98 10.89 13.12
C ASN A 172 -4.40 10.43 11.71
N GLU A 173 -3.86 9.33 11.18
CA GLU A 173 -3.95 9.05 9.74
C GLU A 173 -4.44 7.64 9.43
N MET A 174 -5.10 6.94 10.35
CA MET A 174 -5.47 5.53 10.15
C MET A 174 -6.95 5.27 9.83
N ASP A 175 -7.78 6.30 9.74
CA ASP A 175 -9.20 6.15 9.44
C ASP A 175 -9.45 5.53 8.05
N TRP A 176 -8.66 5.91 7.04
CA TRP A 176 -8.75 5.31 5.71
C TRP A 176 -8.46 3.81 5.71
N TYR A 177 -7.56 3.32 6.56
CA TYR A 177 -7.28 1.89 6.66
C TYR A 177 -8.40 1.15 7.40
N ARG A 178 -9.05 1.79 8.38
CA ARG A 178 -10.26 1.23 9.02
C ARG A 178 -11.36 1.05 7.98
N ASP A 179 -11.54 2.01 7.08
CA ASP A 179 -12.45 1.92 5.93
C ASP A 179 -12.08 0.73 5.03
N VAL A 180 -10.82 0.61 4.60
CA VAL A 180 -10.35 -0.53 3.79
C VAL A 180 -10.64 -1.85 4.49
N HIS A 181 -10.30 -1.97 5.77
CA HIS A 181 -10.51 -3.18 6.56
C HIS A 181 -12.00 -3.52 6.69
N LEU A 182 -12.85 -2.50 6.89
CA LEU A 182 -14.29 -2.65 6.98
C LEU A 182 -14.88 -3.15 5.65
N ILE A 183 -14.58 -2.48 4.53
CA ILE A 183 -15.09 -2.84 3.21
C ILE A 183 -14.63 -4.26 2.85
N ARG A 184 -13.33 -4.54 3.01
CA ARG A 184 -12.73 -5.87 2.76
C ARG A 184 -13.37 -6.96 3.61
N SER A 185 -13.54 -6.73 4.91
CA SER A 185 -14.17 -7.70 5.82
C SER A 185 -15.58 -8.01 5.36
N ASN A 186 -16.34 -7.01 4.91
CA ASN A 186 -17.67 -7.22 4.34
C ASN A 186 -17.62 -7.93 2.97
N MET A 187 -16.66 -7.65 2.11
CA MET A 187 -16.48 -8.41 0.85
C MET A 187 -16.14 -9.89 1.06
N ASN A 188 -15.44 -10.23 2.14
CA ASN A 188 -14.98 -11.59 2.42
C ASN A 188 -15.96 -12.44 3.24
N HIS A 189 -16.86 -11.81 3.98
CA HIS A 189 -17.77 -12.51 4.90
C HIS A 189 -19.23 -12.58 4.45
N PHE A 190 -19.57 -12.10 3.24
CA PHE A 190 -20.97 -12.06 2.77
C PHE A 190 -21.20 -12.64 1.37
N LEU A 191 -22.39 -13.22 1.19
CA LEU A 191 -22.89 -13.87 -0.02
C LEU A 191 -23.43 -12.89 -1.08
N ILE A 192 -23.74 -11.64 -0.71
CA ILE A 192 -24.39 -10.65 -1.57
C ILE A 192 -23.70 -9.30 -1.37
N GLY A 193 -22.67 -9.04 -2.18
CA GLY A 193 -22.28 -7.66 -2.49
C GLY A 193 -23.01 -7.28 -3.76
N ASP A 194 -23.81 -6.23 -3.72
CA ASP A 194 -24.44 -5.67 -4.91
C ASP A 194 -23.56 -4.57 -5.48
N TYR A 195 -23.69 -4.29 -6.76
CA TYR A 195 -23.05 -3.16 -7.39
C TYR A 195 -24.06 -2.44 -8.25
N GLU A 196 -24.11 -1.11 -8.15
CA GLU A 196 -24.96 -0.27 -8.98
C GLU A 196 -24.06 0.57 -9.90
N ILE A 197 -24.31 0.51 -11.21
CA ILE A 197 -23.65 1.37 -12.18
C ILE A 197 -24.70 2.28 -12.76
N LYS A 198 -24.58 3.58 -12.49
CA LYS A 198 -25.56 4.57 -12.96
C LYS A 198 -24.91 5.80 -13.53
N LYS A 199 -25.64 6.43 -14.45
CA LYS A 199 -25.31 7.76 -14.99
C LYS A 199 -26.20 8.79 -14.29
N THR A 200 -25.61 9.81 -13.70
CA THR A 200 -26.36 10.91 -13.08
C THR A 200 -27.02 11.77 -14.16
N ASP A 201 -27.98 12.61 -13.75
CA ASP A 201 -28.63 13.60 -14.64
C ASP A 201 -27.62 14.57 -15.30
N ASN A 202 -26.47 14.77 -14.65
CA ASN A 202 -25.37 15.58 -15.15
C ASN A 202 -24.42 14.81 -16.11
N GLY A 203 -24.75 13.56 -16.42
CA GLY A 203 -23.99 12.71 -17.33
C GLY A 203 -22.80 11.98 -16.69
N GLU A 204 -22.69 11.95 -15.36
CA GLU A 204 -21.55 11.38 -14.64
C GLU A 204 -21.77 9.91 -14.29
N TRP A 205 -20.75 9.07 -14.47
CA TRP A 205 -20.83 7.65 -14.12
C TRP A 205 -20.46 7.40 -12.65
N ILE A 206 -21.32 6.68 -11.94
CA ILE A 206 -21.12 6.23 -10.56
C ILE A 206 -21.00 4.71 -10.56
N PHE A 207 -19.90 4.21 -9.99
CA PHE A 207 -19.63 2.77 -9.80
C PHE A 207 -19.77 2.46 -8.31
N LYS A 208 -20.98 2.14 -7.91
CA LYS A 208 -21.36 1.96 -6.52
C LYS A 208 -21.12 0.51 -6.11
N TYR A 209 -20.43 0.32 -5.00
CA TYR A 209 -20.38 -0.95 -4.26
C TYR A 209 -21.30 -0.84 -3.06
N GLU A 210 -22.21 -1.82 -2.91
CA GLU A 210 -23.13 -1.92 -1.80
C GLU A 210 -23.00 -3.26 -1.07
N ASN A 211 -23.09 -3.22 0.25
CA ASN A 211 -23.16 -4.43 1.05
C ASN A 211 -24.02 -4.21 2.29
N VAL A 212 -24.93 -5.13 2.55
CA VAL A 212 -25.74 -5.18 3.78
C VAL A 212 -25.19 -6.27 4.68
N ASN A 213 -24.80 -5.89 5.89
CA ASN A 213 -24.34 -6.84 6.88
C ASN A 213 -25.52 -7.56 7.54
N LEU A 214 -25.81 -8.78 7.10
CA LEU A 214 -26.87 -9.62 7.67
C LEU A 214 -26.38 -10.62 8.73
N SER A 215 -25.11 -10.55 9.14
CA SER A 215 -24.56 -11.56 10.06
C SER A 215 -25.00 -11.30 11.50
N SER A 216 -25.59 -12.31 12.14
CA SER A 216 -25.93 -12.29 13.58
C SER A 216 -24.71 -12.38 14.50
N ARG A 217 -23.49 -12.45 13.94
CA ARG A 217 -22.24 -12.69 14.69
C ARG A 217 -21.63 -11.44 15.32
N MET A 218 -22.25 -10.26 15.25
CA MET A 218 -21.49 -9.02 15.49
C MET A 218 -21.88 -8.19 16.71
N SER A 219 -21.00 -8.28 17.69
CA SER A 219 -20.56 -7.20 18.59
C SER A 219 -19.37 -6.41 18.02
N HIS A 220 -19.02 -6.53 16.73
CA HIS A 220 -17.72 -6.08 16.20
C HIS A 220 -17.73 -5.11 15.02
N THR A 221 -18.86 -4.83 14.36
CA THR A 221 -18.99 -3.63 13.54
C THR A 221 -20.41 -3.07 13.68
N GLU A 222 -20.52 -1.80 14.06
CA GLU A 222 -21.80 -1.09 14.26
C GLU A 222 -22.46 -0.67 12.93
N ILE A 223 -21.80 -0.93 11.80
CA ILE A 223 -22.24 -0.46 10.48
C ILE A 223 -22.91 -1.62 9.73
N SER A 224 -24.24 -1.55 9.63
CA SER A 224 -25.08 -2.54 8.96
C SER A 224 -25.15 -2.40 7.43
N TYR A 225 -24.66 -1.28 6.88
CA TYR A 225 -24.73 -0.98 5.46
C TYR A 225 -23.49 -0.19 5.00
N ILE A 226 -22.88 -0.64 3.90
CA ILE A 226 -21.73 0.01 3.27
C ILE A 226 -22.12 0.41 1.87
N GLU A 227 -21.88 1.68 1.55
CA GLU A 227 -22.07 2.27 0.22
C GLU A 227 -20.80 3.04 -0.14
N ARG A 228 -20.15 2.65 -1.24
CA ARG A 228 -18.87 3.23 -1.68
C ARG A 228 -18.86 3.48 -3.17
N ASN A 229 -18.12 4.51 -3.60
CA ASN A 229 -17.80 4.71 -5.01
C ASN A 229 -16.41 4.12 -5.28
N ILE A 230 -16.35 3.08 -6.12
CA ILE A 230 -15.13 2.31 -6.40
C ILE A 230 -14.01 3.23 -6.92
N LEU A 231 -14.32 4.14 -7.83
CA LEU A 231 -13.30 5.02 -8.43
C LEU A 231 -12.73 6.02 -7.41
N ASN A 232 -13.59 6.59 -6.57
CA ASN A 232 -13.14 7.50 -5.51
C ASN A 232 -12.25 6.76 -4.51
N ASP A 233 -12.65 5.56 -4.09
CA ASP A 233 -11.86 4.73 -3.19
C ASP A 233 -10.49 4.36 -3.78
N VAL A 234 -10.45 4.00 -5.07
CA VAL A 234 -9.20 3.64 -5.75
C VAL A 234 -8.23 4.82 -5.82
N GLU A 235 -8.71 6.06 -5.95
CA GLU A 235 -7.83 7.23 -5.89
C GLU A 235 -7.40 7.59 -4.47
N GLU A 236 -8.38 7.68 -3.57
CA GLU A 236 -8.15 8.11 -2.19
C GLU A 236 -7.20 7.14 -1.51
N PHE A 237 -7.46 5.84 -1.58
CA PHE A 237 -6.63 4.83 -0.95
C PHE A 237 -5.26 4.71 -1.61
N TYR A 238 -5.14 4.95 -2.92
CA TYR A 238 -3.83 5.03 -3.56
C TYR A 238 -3.01 6.17 -2.94
N MET A 239 -3.55 7.39 -2.92
CA MET A 239 -2.85 8.53 -2.36
C MET A 239 -2.52 8.35 -0.87
N PHE A 240 -3.47 7.87 -0.08
CA PHE A 240 -3.29 7.66 1.35
C PHE A 240 -2.25 6.59 1.65
N LEU A 241 -2.27 5.45 0.94
CA LEU A 241 -1.28 4.39 1.13
C LEU A 241 0.13 4.91 0.83
N PHE A 242 0.34 5.59 -0.30
CA PHE A 242 1.67 6.09 -0.66
C PHE A 242 2.16 7.18 0.30
N GLN A 243 1.28 8.07 0.76
CA GLN A 243 1.63 9.06 1.77
C GLN A 243 1.99 8.41 3.11
N PHE A 244 1.20 7.43 3.55
CA PHE A 244 1.47 6.66 4.75
C PHE A 244 2.82 5.94 4.67
N LEU A 245 3.04 5.18 3.60
CA LEU A 245 4.29 4.47 3.33
C LEU A 245 5.49 5.42 3.40
N LYS A 246 5.43 6.56 2.70
CA LYS A 246 6.49 7.57 2.74
C LYS A 246 6.79 8.03 4.18
N LYS A 247 5.76 8.28 4.99
CA LYS A 247 5.93 8.75 6.37
C LYS A 247 6.52 7.68 7.28
N ILE A 248 5.99 6.45 7.27
CA ILE A 248 6.51 5.37 8.12
C ILE A 248 7.96 5.02 7.77
N PHE A 249 8.29 5.06 6.48
CA PHE A 249 9.65 4.78 6.03
C PHE A 249 10.63 5.83 6.52
N LEU A 250 10.25 7.11 6.50
CA LEU A 250 11.07 8.16 7.11
C LEU A 250 11.30 7.93 8.61
N VAL A 251 10.31 7.39 9.33
CA VAL A 251 10.49 7.04 10.74
C VAL A 251 11.50 5.90 10.90
N TYR A 252 11.37 4.82 10.12
CA TYR A 252 12.34 3.73 10.14
C TYR A 252 13.75 4.23 9.85
N LEU A 253 13.90 5.13 8.88
CA LEU A 253 15.19 5.70 8.49
C LEU A 253 15.81 6.63 9.55
N LYS A 254 15.00 7.32 10.36
CA LYS A 254 15.50 8.16 11.45
C LYS A 254 16.00 7.35 12.63
N GLN A 255 15.31 6.27 12.98
CA GLN A 255 15.62 5.43 14.16
C GLN A 255 16.97 4.73 14.10
N THR A 256 17.54 4.70 12.92
CA THR A 256 18.74 3.96 12.56
C THR A 256 19.95 4.89 12.43
N GLY A 257 19.71 6.20 12.34
CA GLY A 257 20.71 7.26 12.33
C GLY A 257 20.87 7.91 10.95
N PRO A 258 20.70 9.23 10.80
CA PRO A 258 20.90 9.90 9.50
C PRO A 258 22.36 9.87 9.01
N LYS A 259 23.32 9.62 9.91
CA LYS A 259 24.76 9.49 9.63
C LYS A 259 25.27 8.05 9.64
N SER A 260 24.43 7.07 9.97
CA SER A 260 24.87 5.68 9.92
C SER A 260 25.05 5.31 8.45
N LYS A 261 26.28 5.01 8.06
CA LYS A 261 26.55 4.44 6.76
C LYS A 261 25.93 3.05 6.68
N GLY A 262 25.08 2.86 5.68
CA GLY A 262 24.51 1.60 5.27
C GLY A 262 25.09 1.11 3.95
N HIS A 263 24.78 -0.13 3.60
CA HIS A 263 25.31 -0.85 2.45
C HIS A 263 24.20 -1.01 1.41
N PHE A 264 24.35 -0.35 0.27
CA PHE A 264 23.34 -0.19 -0.77
C PHE A 264 23.67 -0.99 -2.02
N LEU A 265 22.82 -1.98 -2.30
CA LEU A 265 22.88 -2.74 -3.54
C LEU A 265 22.48 -1.89 -4.73
N LYS A 266 23.36 -1.83 -5.73
CA LYS A 266 23.13 -1.15 -7.00
C LYS A 266 23.43 -2.10 -8.14
N TYR A 267 22.44 -2.28 -9.00
CA TYR A 267 22.60 -2.99 -10.26
C TYR A 267 23.26 -2.05 -11.28
N THR A 268 24.36 -2.49 -11.85
CA THR A 268 25.09 -1.80 -12.93
C THR A 268 25.09 -2.68 -14.18
N GLU A 269 25.60 -2.17 -15.29
CA GLU A 269 25.79 -2.97 -16.51
C GLU A 269 26.80 -4.11 -16.29
N ASP A 270 27.69 -3.98 -15.29
CA ASP A 270 28.79 -4.89 -15.00
C ASP A 270 28.54 -5.76 -13.75
N GLY A 271 27.27 -5.97 -13.36
CA GLY A 271 26.90 -6.81 -12.22
C GLY A 271 26.28 -6.03 -11.05
N ILE A 272 26.50 -6.52 -9.83
CA ILE A 272 25.88 -6.01 -8.61
C ILE A 272 26.97 -5.38 -7.73
N CYS A 273 26.84 -4.10 -7.39
CA CYS A 273 27.75 -3.41 -6.48
C CYS A 273 27.07 -3.12 -5.14
N ILE A 274 27.82 -3.22 -4.05
CA ILE A 274 27.43 -2.69 -2.74
C ILE A 274 28.13 -1.35 -2.54
N HIS A 275 27.34 -0.30 -2.33
CA HIS A 275 27.81 1.04 -2.04
C HIS A 275 27.63 1.36 -0.55
N GLU A 276 28.65 1.85 0.12
CA GLU A 276 28.54 2.38 1.46
C GLU A 276 28.14 3.87 1.42
N LEU A 277 26.97 4.18 1.98
CA LEU A 277 26.35 5.51 1.98
C LEU A 277 25.61 5.74 3.30
N SER A 278 25.62 6.96 3.82
CA SER A 278 24.56 7.38 4.72
C SER A 278 23.27 7.59 3.94
N PHE A 279 22.14 7.52 4.64
CA PHE A 279 20.85 7.79 4.01
C PHE A 279 20.75 9.20 3.41
N TYR A 280 21.40 10.19 4.03
CA TYR A 280 21.41 11.56 3.53
C TYR A 280 22.16 11.68 2.20
N GLU A 281 23.32 11.03 2.10
CA GLU A 281 24.10 10.94 0.87
C GLU A 281 23.27 10.22 -0.21
N TYR A 282 22.57 9.13 0.15
CA TYR A 282 21.70 8.39 -0.78
C TYR A 282 20.53 9.25 -1.34
N ILE A 283 19.75 9.93 -0.50
CA ILE A 283 18.65 10.80 -0.98
C ILE A 283 19.18 11.95 -1.83
N SER A 284 20.35 12.48 -1.47
CA SER A 284 20.99 13.58 -2.19
C SER A 284 21.55 13.16 -3.56
N GLY A 285 21.41 11.88 -3.92
CA GLY A 285 21.86 11.33 -5.20
C GLY A 285 23.36 11.04 -5.23
N GLU A 286 24.03 10.97 -4.08
CA GLU A 286 25.43 10.61 -4.02
C GLU A 286 25.65 9.14 -4.38
N LYS A 287 26.80 8.86 -4.99
CA LYS A 287 27.12 7.52 -5.48
C LYS A 287 27.64 6.59 -4.39
N GLY A 288 28.27 7.12 -3.34
CA GLY A 288 28.83 6.30 -2.27
C GLY A 288 30.10 5.57 -2.65
N GLU A 289 30.78 5.03 -1.65
CA GLU A 289 31.98 4.22 -1.85
C GLU A 289 31.59 2.79 -2.23
N ILE A 290 32.14 2.22 -3.30
CA ILE A 290 31.92 0.80 -3.61
C ILE A 290 32.77 -0.02 -2.64
N ILE A 291 32.14 -0.85 -1.84
CA ILE A 291 32.79 -1.72 -0.86
C ILE A 291 32.84 -3.18 -1.31
N GLU A 292 31.94 -3.59 -2.20
CA GLU A 292 31.95 -4.95 -2.77
C GLU A 292 31.32 -4.94 -4.17
N LYS A 293 31.82 -5.79 -5.07
CA LYS A 293 31.28 -5.98 -6.42
C LYS A 293 31.15 -7.49 -6.68
N PHE A 294 30.00 -7.89 -7.19
CA PHE A 294 29.68 -9.23 -7.62
C PHE A 294 29.47 -9.21 -9.13
N ASP A 295 30.17 -10.10 -9.83
CA ASP A 295 30.06 -10.32 -11.28
C ASP A 295 28.80 -11.12 -11.63
#